data_AF-A0A2S2Q639-F1
#
_entry.id   AF-A0A2S2Q639-F1
#
_cell.length_a   1.000
_cell.length_b   1.000
_cell.length_c   1.000
_cell.angle_alpha   90.00
_cell.angle_beta   90.00
_cell.angle_gamma   90.00
#
_symmetry.space_group_name_H-M   'P 1'
#
loop_
_entity.id
_entity.type
_entity.pdbx_description
1 polymer ?
#
loop_
_entity_poly.entity_id
_entity_poly.type
_entity_poly.pdbx_seq_one_letter_code
_entity_poly.pdbx_strand_id
1 'polypeptide(L)'
;DILFKNFTRMSRSNFYSILQIIEPEIEKQNTRFRESVPAKIRLLITLRYLATGDSFSSLMYLFKVSKPFISTMLPTVLKAIVNALQNYIKVSKCMHKIKFDISYK
;
A
#
# COMPACT_ATOMS: atom_id res chain seq x y z
N ASP A 1 -19.48 6.67 6.21
CA ASP A 1 -18.06 6.30 6.00
C ASP A 1 -17.30 7.27 5.08
N ILE A 2 -17.64 8.55 5.10
CA ILE A 2 -17.09 9.56 4.18
C ILE A 2 -15.62 9.85 4.48
N LEU A 3 -15.26 9.90 5.77
CA LEU A 3 -13.88 10.16 6.21
C LEU A 3 -12.91 9.07 5.73
N PHE A 4 -13.28 7.80 5.86
CA PHE A 4 -12.44 6.69 5.40
C PHE A 4 -12.27 6.75 3.87
N LYS A 5 -13.37 6.94 3.14
CA LYS A 5 -13.34 7.06 1.68
C LYS A 5 -12.52 8.27 1.23
N ASN A 6 -12.55 9.38 1.94
CA ASN A 6 -11.70 10.53 1.62
C ASN A 6 -10.23 10.25 1.93
N PHE A 7 -9.96 9.51 3.00
CA PHE A 7 -8.61 9.17 3.42
C PHE A 7 -7.94 8.13 2.50
N THR A 8 -8.67 7.11 2.05
CA THR A 8 -8.14 5.98 1.25
C THR A 8 -8.55 5.99 -0.22
N ARG A 9 -9.48 6.89 -0.62
CA ARG A 9 -10.20 6.86 -1.91
C ARG A 9 -10.98 5.57 -2.17
N MET A 10 -11.27 4.80 -1.12
CA MET A 10 -11.88 3.47 -1.21
C MET A 10 -12.97 3.29 -0.13
N SER A 11 -14.01 2.49 -0.42
CA SER A 11 -14.97 2.08 0.62
C SER A 11 -14.31 1.11 1.61
N ARG A 12 -14.82 1.05 2.86
CA ARG A 12 -14.32 0.06 3.83
C ARG A 12 -14.52 -1.38 3.34
N SER A 13 -15.64 -1.68 2.69
CA SER A 13 -15.92 -3.02 2.19
C SER A 13 -14.86 -3.47 1.18
N ASN A 14 -14.55 -2.63 0.19
CA ASN A 14 -13.52 -2.93 -0.80
C ASN A 14 -12.13 -3.04 -0.17
N PHE A 15 -11.85 -2.17 0.82
CA PHE A 15 -10.59 -2.24 1.56
C PHE A 15 -10.41 -3.60 2.22
N TYR A 16 -11.42 -4.10 2.93
CA TYR A 16 -11.33 -5.40 3.59
C TYR A 16 -11.28 -6.56 2.59
N SER A 17 -12.02 -6.48 1.48
CA SER A 17 -11.93 -7.48 0.42
C SER A 17 -10.52 -7.57 -0.18
N ILE A 18 -9.87 -6.43 -0.43
CA ILE A 18 -8.48 -6.41 -0.91
C ILE A 18 -7.53 -6.91 0.17
N LEU A 19 -7.70 -6.46 1.42
CA LEU A 19 -6.87 -6.87 2.55
C LEU A 19 -6.85 -8.39 2.67
N GLN A 20 -8.00 -9.04 2.64
CA GLN A 20 -8.12 -10.50 2.76
C GLN A 20 -7.34 -11.26 1.66
N ILE A 21 -7.26 -10.68 0.45
CA ILE A 21 -6.54 -11.30 -0.67
C ILE A 21 -5.02 -11.12 -0.52
N ILE A 22 -4.57 -9.93 -0.12
CA ILE A 22 -3.14 -9.59 -0.09
C ILE A 22 -2.45 -9.90 1.24
N GLU A 23 -3.21 -10.02 2.34
CA GLU A 23 -2.73 -10.30 3.68
C GLU A 23 -1.67 -11.42 3.73
N PRO A 24 -1.88 -12.61 3.12
CA PRO A 24 -0.86 -13.66 3.13
C PRO A 24 0.47 -13.28 2.44
N GLU A 25 0.46 -12.31 1.51
CA GLU A 25 1.67 -11.85 0.80
C GLU A 25 2.37 -10.70 1.56
N ILE A 26 1.61 -9.88 2.28
CA ILE A 26 2.15 -8.67 2.94
C ILE A 26 2.31 -8.80 4.44
N GLU A 27 1.80 -9.86 5.06
CA GLU A 27 2.00 -10.16 6.47
C GLU A 27 3.45 -10.64 6.67
N LYS A 28 4.22 -9.89 7.48
CA LYS A 28 5.55 -10.34 7.89
C LYS A 28 5.47 -10.84 9.31
N GLN A 29 6.15 -11.95 9.58
CA GLN A 29 6.30 -12.53 10.91
C GLN A 29 6.89 -11.50 11.88
N ASN A 30 6.38 -11.51 13.11
CA ASN A 30 6.94 -10.73 14.21
C ASN A 30 8.38 -11.17 14.44
N THR A 31 9.31 -10.21 14.57
CA THR A 31 10.67 -10.54 15.00
C THR A 31 10.75 -10.46 16.52
N ARG A 32 11.67 -11.21 17.11
CA ARG A 32 11.89 -11.29 18.58
C ARG A 32 12.11 -9.91 19.25
N PHE A 33 12.41 -8.87 18.47
CA PHE A 33 12.76 -7.54 18.94
C PHE A 33 11.70 -6.46 18.63
N ARG A 34 10.73 -6.71 17.72
CA ARG A 34 9.73 -5.71 17.36
C ARG A 34 8.46 -6.35 16.77
N GLU A 35 7.31 -5.86 17.21
CA GLU A 35 6.03 -6.15 16.56
C GLU A 35 6.06 -5.67 15.11
N SER A 36 5.68 -6.56 14.20
CA SER A 36 5.57 -6.28 12.78
C SER A 36 4.40 -5.32 12.56
N VAL A 37 4.61 -4.28 11.72
CA VAL A 37 3.50 -3.41 11.31
C VAL A 37 2.43 -4.29 10.63
N PRO A 38 1.17 -4.31 11.12
CA PRO A 38 0.14 -5.21 10.59
C PRO A 38 -0.18 -4.99 9.11
N ALA A 39 -0.61 -6.03 8.41
CA ALA A 39 -1.02 -5.98 7.00
C ALA A 39 -2.03 -4.84 6.72
N LYS A 40 -3.01 -4.68 7.60
CA LYS A 40 -4.00 -3.59 7.55
C LYS A 40 -3.36 -2.20 7.54
N ILE A 41 -2.36 -1.96 8.39
CA ILE A 41 -1.68 -0.66 8.48
C ILE A 41 -0.83 -0.42 7.23
N ARG A 42 -0.15 -1.48 6.74
CA ARG A 42 0.61 -1.41 5.49
C ARG A 42 -0.27 -0.99 4.32
N LEU A 43 -1.44 -1.63 4.18
CA LEU A 43 -2.40 -1.28 3.15
C LEU A 43 -2.93 0.15 3.30
N LEU A 44 -3.22 0.62 4.52
CA LEU A 44 -3.66 1.99 4.77
C LEU A 44 -2.61 3.03 4.37
N ILE A 45 -1.34 2.80 4.72
CA ILE A 45 -0.22 3.68 4.32
C ILE A 45 -0.14 3.75 2.79
N THR A 46 -0.18 2.61 2.11
CA THR A 46 -0.11 2.55 0.65
C THR A 46 -1.28 3.26 -0.01
N LEU A 47 -2.51 3.03 0.45
CA LEU A 47 -3.69 3.70 -0.11
C LEU A 47 -3.66 5.21 0.15
N ARG A 48 -3.19 5.64 1.33
CA ARG A 48 -3.02 7.06 1.62
C ARG A 48 -1.99 7.69 0.68
N TYR A 49 -0.85 7.02 0.47
CA TYR A 49 0.16 7.44 -0.50
C TYR A 49 -0.41 7.57 -1.91
N LEU A 50 -1.16 6.58 -2.38
CA LEU A 50 -1.81 6.63 -3.70
C LEU A 50 -2.91 7.70 -3.81
N ALA A 51 -3.61 7.96 -2.70
CA ALA A 51 -4.72 8.90 -2.66
C ALA A 51 -4.29 10.37 -2.75
N THR A 52 -3.11 10.71 -2.21
CA THR A 52 -2.66 12.11 -2.06
C THR A 52 -1.28 12.40 -2.63
N GLY A 53 -0.44 11.39 -2.86
CA GLY A 53 0.97 11.57 -3.21
C GLY A 53 1.83 12.11 -2.06
N ASP A 54 1.39 11.91 -0.81
CA ASP A 54 2.12 12.41 0.38
C ASP A 54 3.59 11.93 0.39
N SER A 55 4.50 12.80 0.86
CA SER A 55 5.90 12.40 1.06
C SER A 55 6.04 11.34 2.16
N PHE A 56 7.11 10.55 2.11
CA PHE A 56 7.41 9.57 3.18
C PHE A 56 7.61 10.24 4.54
N SER A 57 8.06 11.49 4.56
CA SER A 57 8.14 12.28 5.79
C SER A 57 6.76 12.50 6.41
N SER A 58 5.77 12.91 5.61
CA SER A 58 4.40 13.12 6.07
C SER A 58 3.79 11.81 6.60
N LEU A 59 3.93 10.72 5.84
CA LEU A 59 3.44 9.40 6.22
C LEU A 59 4.10 8.87 7.51
N MET A 60 5.40 9.15 7.70
CA MET A 60 6.11 8.79 8.93
C MET A 60 5.46 9.42 10.16
N TYR A 61 5.16 10.72 10.11
CA TYR A 61 4.51 11.40 11.23
C TYR A 61 3.08 10.92 11.45
N LEU A 62 2.33 10.70 10.36
CA LEU A 62 0.93 10.27 10.42
C LEU A 62 0.77 8.86 11.01
N PHE A 63 1.60 7.91 10.59
CA PHE A 63 1.48 6.50 10.97
C PHE A 63 2.48 6.07 12.06
N LYS A 64 3.41 6.95 12.46
CA LYS A 64 4.49 6.67 13.41
C LYS A 64 5.39 5.50 12.97
N VAL A 65 5.67 5.44 11.66
CA VAL A 65 6.49 4.40 11.03
C VAL A 65 7.66 5.04 10.30
N SER A 66 8.87 4.45 10.40
CA SER A 66 10.07 5.06 9.84
C SER A 66 10.05 5.16 8.30
N LYS A 67 10.63 6.23 7.73
CA LYS A 67 10.71 6.41 6.27
C LYS A 67 11.37 5.23 5.54
N PRO A 68 12.48 4.63 6.04
CA PRO A 68 13.09 3.47 5.39
C PRO A 68 12.15 2.25 5.35
N PHE A 69 11.35 2.05 6.40
CA PHE A 69 10.35 1.00 6.39
C PHE A 69 9.28 1.26 5.33
N ILE A 70 8.75 2.49 5.25
CA ILE A 70 7.75 2.87 4.25
C ILE A 70 8.30 2.63 2.84
N SER A 71 9.52 3.10 2.56
CA SER A 71 10.19 2.94 1.25
C SER A 71 10.35 1.48 0.83
N THR A 72 10.70 0.58 1.75
CA THR A 72 10.88 -0.86 1.46
C THR A 72 9.56 -1.64 1.42
N MET A 73 8.56 -1.22 2.20
CA MET A 73 7.26 -1.87 2.28
C MET A 73 6.37 -1.53 1.10
N LEU A 74 6.36 -0.26 0.66
CA LEU A 74 5.46 0.25 -0.37
C LEU A 74 5.51 -0.56 -1.69
N PRO A 75 6.68 -0.89 -2.27
CA PRO A 75 6.74 -1.70 -3.49
C PRO A 75 6.17 -3.10 -3.31
N THR A 76 6.36 -3.70 -2.13
CA THR A 76 5.84 -5.04 -1.81
C THR A 76 4.31 -5.03 -1.82
N VAL A 77 3.70 -4.04 -1.15
CA VAL A 77 2.23 -3.93 -1.08
C VAL A 77 1.64 -3.55 -2.44
N LEU A 78 2.29 -2.64 -3.18
CA LEU A 78 1.83 -2.27 -4.53
C LEU A 78 1.84 -3.48 -5.47
N LYS A 79 2.88 -4.30 -5.43
CA LYS A 79 2.96 -5.54 -6.21
C LYS A 79 1.82 -6.51 -5.84
N ALA A 80 1.58 -6.72 -4.55
CA ALA A 80 0.49 -7.57 -4.08
C ALA A 80 -0.89 -7.08 -4.55
N ILE A 81 -1.13 -5.76 -4.50
CA ILE A 81 -2.37 -5.15 -5.01
C ILE A 81 -2.52 -5.37 -6.52
N VAL A 82 -1.47 -5.14 -7.30
CA VAL A 82 -1.50 -5.34 -8.76
C VAL A 82 -1.78 -6.81 -9.11
N ASN A 83 -1.16 -7.75 -8.40
CA ASN A 83 -1.42 -9.18 -8.57
C ASN A 83 -2.87 -9.55 -8.22
N ALA A 84 -3.36 -9.09 -7.07
CA ALA A 84 -4.73 -9.34 -6.61
C ALA A 84 -5.79 -8.78 -7.57
N LEU A 85 -5.50 -7.63 -8.20
CA LEU A 85 -6.43 -6.93 -9.09
C LEU A 85 -6.15 -7.17 -10.57
N GLN A 86 -5.21 -8.05 -10.94
CA GLN A 86 -4.78 -8.25 -12.32
C GLN A 86 -5.96 -8.57 -13.27
N ASN A 87 -6.96 -9.32 -12.79
CA ASN A 87 -8.15 -9.68 -13.55
C ASN A 87 -9.15 -8.52 -13.73
N TYR A 88 -9.04 -7.47 -12.92
CA TYR A 88 -9.93 -6.30 -12.93
C TYR A 88 -9.29 -5.07 -13.60
N ILE A 89 -7.96 -5.03 -13.69
CA ILE A 89 -7.23 -3.91 -14.31
C ILE A 89 -7.19 -4.14 -15.84
N LYS A 90 -8.11 -3.49 -16.57
CA LYS A 90 -7.95 -3.28 -18.03
C LYS A 90 -7.00 -2.11 -18.26
N VAL A 91 -5.71 -2.38 -18.37
CA VAL A 91 -4.77 -1.38 -18.90
C VAL A 91 -5.03 -1.28 -20.41
N SER A 92 -5.54 -0.13 -20.87
CA SER A 92 -5.52 0.16 -22.31
C SER A 92 -4.09 0.02 -22.81
N LYS A 93 -3.86 -0.85 -23.80
CA LYS A 93 -2.52 -1.12 -24.39
C LYS A 93 -1.84 0.11 -25.00
N CYS A 94 -2.45 1.28 -24.93
CA CYS A 94 -1.88 2.57 -25.27
C CYS A 94 -1.40 3.31 -24.02
N MET A 95 -0.36 2.80 -23.35
CA MET A 95 0.51 3.66 -22.56
C MET A 95 1.87 2.96 -22.44
N HIS A 96 2.93 3.69 -22.80
CA HIS A 96 4.31 3.25 -22.65
C HIS A 96 4.49 2.56 -21.29
N LYS A 97 5.17 1.41 -21.30
CA LYS A 97 5.60 0.67 -20.10
C LYS A 97 5.77 1.64 -18.93
N ILE A 98 4.88 1.60 -17.95
CA ILE A 98 5.14 2.22 -16.66
C ILE A 98 6.32 1.41 -16.12
N LYS A 99 7.53 1.85 -16.44
CA LYS A 99 8.71 1.51 -15.68
C LYS A 99 8.42 2.10 -14.31
N PHE A 100 7.96 1.26 -13.39
CA PHE A 100 8.25 1.48 -11.98
C PHE A 100 9.76 1.32 -11.82
N ASP A 101 10.53 2.24 -12.40
CA ASP A 101 11.92 2.49 -12.04
C ASP A 101 11.83 3.14 -10.67
N ILE A 102 11.72 2.29 -9.67
CA ILE A 102 11.89 2.64 -8.28
C ILE A 102 13.39 2.84 -8.08
N SER A 103 13.92 3.89 -8.70
CA SER A 103 15.25 4.42 -8.42
C SER A 103 15.07 5.40 -7.26
N TYR A 104 15.09 4.86 -6.03
CA TYR A 104 15.24 5.71 -4.86
C TYR A 104 16.72 6.11 -4.77
N LYS A 105 17.00 7.36 -5.15
CA LYS A 105 18.11 8.13 -4.58
C LYS A 105 17.81 8.48 -3.12
#